data_AF-A0A5D3AQT8-F1
#
_entry.id   AF-A0A5D3AQT8-F1
#
_cell.length_a   1.000
_cell.length_b   1.000
_cell.length_c   1.000
_cell.angle_alpha   90.00
_cell.angle_beta   90.00
_cell.angle_gamma   90.00
#
_symmetry.space_group_name_H-M   'P 1'
#
loop_
_entity.id
_entity.type
_entity.pdbx_description
1 polymer ?
#
loop_
_entity_poly.entity_id
_entity_poly.type
_entity_poly.pdbx_seq_one_letter_code
_entity_poly.pdbx_strand_id
1 'polypeptide(L)'
;MHIAAPALIALLAIVPAQASIFTKKNARATFYYDTAETSKGDEACGSTTGDPVPAGWAESTGINKGIPYCEYNRGKTLDEIGTNNIVAINAATLSGDPSKYCGREVQITKADGSKFNYSGGKLYIWDGCQACEDANSAIIDLSAPAFVELKGGTCLGNNPDGLTYEVLDNYVVNPSSAGF
;
A
#
# COMPACT_ATOMS: atom_id res chain seq x y z
N MET A 1 -25.38 -6.75 -56.31
CA MET A 1 -24.56 -5.85 -55.47
C MET A 1 -24.35 -6.55 -54.13
N HIS A 2 -23.18 -7.13 -53.90
CA HIS A 2 -22.86 -7.82 -52.64
C HIS A 2 -22.00 -6.87 -51.80
N ILE A 3 -22.54 -6.38 -50.69
CA ILE A 3 -21.81 -5.56 -49.72
C ILE A 3 -21.12 -6.53 -48.77
N ALA A 4 -19.80 -6.69 -48.91
CA ALA A 4 -18.99 -7.43 -47.96
C ALA A 4 -18.76 -6.55 -46.72
N ALA A 5 -19.31 -6.98 -45.57
CA ALA A 5 -19.04 -6.34 -44.28
C ALA A 5 -17.64 -6.73 -43.81
N PRO A 6 -16.80 -5.78 -43.34
CA PRO A 6 -15.48 -6.09 -42.81
C PRO A 6 -15.64 -6.66 -41.40
N ALA A 7 -15.16 -7.89 -41.19
CA ALA A 7 -15.02 -8.49 -39.87
C ALA A 7 -13.87 -7.79 -39.13
N LEU A 8 -14.21 -6.97 -38.14
CA LEU A 8 -13.25 -6.33 -37.24
C LEU A 8 -12.75 -7.39 -36.25
N ILE A 9 -11.57 -7.95 -36.48
CA ILE A 9 -10.90 -8.84 -35.53
C ILE A 9 -10.30 -7.96 -34.42
N ALA A 10 -10.95 -7.94 -33.26
CA ALA A 10 -10.39 -7.31 -32.07
C ALA A 10 -9.22 -8.17 -31.55
N LEU A 11 -8.00 -7.65 -31.68
CA LEU A 11 -6.80 -8.24 -31.13
C LEU A 11 -6.83 -8.05 -29.59
N LEU A 12 -7.22 -9.09 -28.85
CA LEU A 12 -7.07 -9.12 -27.40
C LEU A 12 -5.56 -9.16 -27.09
N ALA A 13 -5.00 -8.02 -26.69
CA ALA A 13 -3.64 -7.96 -26.17
C ALA A 13 -3.58 -8.76 -24.86
N ILE A 14 -2.94 -9.93 -24.90
CA ILE A 14 -2.62 -10.70 -23.71
C ILE A 14 -1.46 -9.98 -23.02
N VAL A 15 -1.77 -9.08 -22.11
CA VAL A 15 -0.75 -8.50 -21.22
C VAL A 15 -0.38 -9.59 -20.21
N PRO A 16 0.89 -10.04 -20.15
CA PRO A 16 1.29 -11.03 -19.17
C PRO A 16 1.04 -10.46 -17.76
N ALA A 17 0.29 -11.19 -16.94
CA ALA A 17 0.15 -10.86 -15.53
C ALA A 17 1.54 -10.90 -14.89
N GLN A 18 1.92 -9.84 -14.19
CA GLN A 18 3.15 -9.82 -13.41
C GLN A 18 3.12 -10.96 -12.38
N ALA A 19 4.21 -11.71 -12.28
CA ALA A 19 4.29 -12.84 -11.37
C ALA A 19 4.21 -12.35 -9.92
N SER A 20 3.44 -13.06 -9.10
CA SER A 20 3.46 -12.87 -7.65
C SER A 20 4.64 -13.64 -7.05
N ILE A 21 5.46 -12.97 -6.24
CA ILE A 21 6.58 -13.58 -5.50
C ILE A 21 6.20 -13.91 -4.04
N PHE A 22 5.04 -13.41 -3.62
CA PHE A 22 4.46 -13.66 -2.31
C PHE A 22 2.97 -13.34 -2.34
N THR A 23 2.15 -14.20 -1.73
CA THR A 23 0.71 -13.99 -1.59
C THR A 23 0.30 -14.24 -0.16
N LYS A 24 -0.52 -13.35 0.41
CA LYS A 24 -1.20 -13.57 1.68
C LYS A 24 -2.70 -13.39 1.49
N LYS A 25 -3.47 -14.39 1.95
CA LYS A 25 -4.94 -14.40 1.93
C LYS A 25 -5.49 -14.08 3.31
N ASN A 26 -6.78 -13.72 3.35
CA ASN A 26 -7.51 -13.36 4.56
C ASN A 26 -6.81 -12.24 5.34
N ALA A 27 -6.23 -11.31 4.59
CA ALA A 27 -5.53 -10.16 5.13
C ALA A 27 -6.51 -9.10 5.64
N ARG A 28 -6.04 -8.33 6.62
CA ARG A 28 -6.74 -7.17 7.18
C ARG A 28 -5.89 -5.93 6.96
N ALA A 29 -6.48 -4.86 6.44
CA ALA A 29 -5.76 -3.60 6.29
C ALA A 29 -5.79 -2.80 7.60
N THR A 30 -4.70 -2.12 7.91
CA THR A 30 -4.63 -1.04 8.91
C THR A 30 -4.06 0.21 8.24
N PHE A 31 -3.91 1.29 9.00
CA PHE A 31 -3.17 2.46 8.56
C PHE A 31 -2.25 2.95 9.67
N TYR A 32 -1.16 3.62 9.29
CA TYR A 32 -0.17 4.09 10.26
C TYR A 32 0.40 5.48 10.00
N TYR A 33 0.18 6.08 8.83
CA TYR A 33 0.77 7.39 8.50
C TYR A 33 -0.05 8.18 7.49
N ASP A 34 0.15 9.50 7.43
CA ASP A 34 -0.51 10.38 6.46
C ASP A 34 0.37 11.58 6.11
N THR A 35 1.11 11.50 5.00
CA THR A 35 1.95 12.64 4.56
C THR A 35 1.14 13.77 3.92
N ALA A 36 -0.13 13.54 3.58
CA ALA A 36 -0.99 14.60 3.03
C ALA A 36 -1.42 15.59 4.13
N GLU A 37 -1.58 15.08 5.36
CA GLU A 37 -1.79 15.91 6.56
C GLU A 37 -0.64 16.92 6.71
N THR A 38 0.61 16.45 6.81
CA THR A 38 1.78 17.34 6.95
C THR A 38 1.95 18.31 5.78
N SER A 39 1.79 17.82 4.54
CA SER A 39 2.19 18.57 3.35
C SER A 39 1.12 19.53 2.83
N LYS A 40 -0.16 19.27 3.12
CA LYS A 40 -1.30 20.01 2.57
C LYS A 40 -2.34 20.41 3.62
N GLY A 41 -2.26 19.89 4.84
CA GLY A 41 -3.34 19.98 5.83
C GLY A 41 -4.54 19.08 5.50
N ASP A 42 -4.36 18.12 4.58
CA ASP A 42 -5.41 17.22 4.11
C ASP A 42 -5.36 15.91 4.91
N GLU A 43 -6.12 15.83 6.00
CA GLU A 43 -6.17 14.67 6.90
C GLU A 43 -7.19 13.62 6.43
N ALA A 44 -6.73 12.41 6.10
CA ALA A 44 -7.61 11.30 5.70
C ALA A 44 -8.27 10.60 6.89
N CYS A 45 -7.56 10.45 8.01
CA CYS A 45 -8.08 9.88 9.26
C CYS A 45 -7.91 10.90 10.39
N GLY A 46 -8.98 11.18 11.16
CA GLY A 46 -8.99 12.17 12.25
C GLY A 46 -9.86 13.38 11.94
N SER A 47 -10.21 13.56 10.66
CA SER A 47 -11.11 14.60 10.16
C SER A 47 -12.60 14.27 10.38
N THR A 48 -12.96 13.02 10.73
CA THR A 48 -14.35 12.62 10.99
C THR A 48 -14.57 12.28 12.47
N THR A 49 -15.68 12.77 13.05
CA THR A 49 -16.07 12.42 14.42
C THR A 49 -16.19 10.92 14.61
N GLY A 50 -15.38 10.38 15.52
CA GLY A 50 -15.33 8.95 15.88
C GLY A 50 -14.19 8.19 15.22
N ASP A 51 -13.39 8.82 14.35
CA ASP A 51 -12.20 8.18 13.78
C ASP A 51 -11.33 7.67 14.94
N PRO A 52 -10.60 6.55 14.73
CA PRO A 52 -9.83 5.93 15.82
C PRO A 52 -8.58 6.74 16.19
N VAL A 53 -8.39 7.91 15.57
CA VAL A 53 -7.32 8.88 15.81
C VAL A 53 -7.95 10.28 15.91
N PRO A 54 -7.40 11.18 16.74
CA PRO A 54 -7.88 12.56 16.82
C PRO A 54 -7.49 13.38 15.57
N ALA A 55 -8.09 14.55 15.37
CA ALA A 55 -7.65 15.46 14.32
C ALA A 55 -6.18 15.91 14.52
N GLY A 56 -5.42 15.98 13.44
CA GLY A 56 -3.99 16.29 13.44
C GLY A 56 -3.12 15.15 13.98
N TRP A 57 -3.56 13.89 13.86
CA TRP A 57 -2.87 12.78 14.51
C TRP A 57 -1.47 12.54 13.95
N ALA A 58 -1.29 12.64 12.63
CA ALA A 58 -0.04 12.23 12.01
C ALA A 58 1.06 13.26 12.31
N GLU A 59 0.68 14.54 12.34
CA GLU A 59 1.55 15.62 12.76
C GLU A 59 1.85 15.57 14.27
N SER A 60 0.81 15.47 15.11
CA SER A 60 0.96 15.58 16.57
C SER A 60 1.71 14.41 17.20
N THR A 61 1.57 13.21 16.62
CA THR A 61 2.34 12.03 17.05
C THR A 61 3.75 12.00 16.47
N GLY A 62 4.00 12.79 15.42
CA GLY A 62 5.26 12.78 14.67
C GLY A 62 5.48 11.49 13.87
N ILE A 63 4.43 10.70 13.60
CA ILE A 63 4.56 9.40 12.94
C ILE A 63 5.19 9.52 11.55
N ASN A 64 4.93 10.62 10.83
CA ASN A 64 5.53 10.89 9.53
C ASN A 64 7.04 11.22 9.59
N LYS A 65 7.62 11.41 10.79
CA LYS A 65 9.07 11.52 11.00
C LYS A 65 9.75 10.16 11.15
N GLY A 66 8.99 9.06 11.13
CA GLY A 66 9.56 7.72 11.08
C GLY A 66 10.38 7.50 9.81
N ILE A 67 11.50 6.80 9.95
CA ILE A 67 12.33 6.35 8.82
C ILE A 67 11.89 4.93 8.48
N PRO A 68 11.31 4.69 7.29
CA PRO A 68 10.91 3.36 6.88
C PRO A 68 12.09 2.39 6.87
N TYR A 69 11.84 1.11 7.11
CA TYR A 69 12.90 0.10 7.10
C TYR A 69 13.77 0.14 5.83
N CYS A 70 13.15 0.27 4.65
CA CYS A 70 13.86 0.35 3.38
C CYS A 70 14.51 1.73 3.11
N GLU A 71 14.50 2.66 4.05
CA GLU A 71 15.25 3.93 4.02
C GLU A 71 16.45 3.96 4.97
N TYR A 72 16.67 2.91 5.76
CA TYR A 72 17.64 2.93 6.88
C TYR A 72 19.00 3.57 6.52
N ASN A 73 19.56 3.26 5.34
CA ASN A 73 20.87 3.80 4.92
C ASN A 73 20.82 5.27 4.49
N ARG A 74 19.70 5.75 3.93
CA ARG A 74 19.54 7.15 3.50
C ARG A 74 19.03 8.04 4.62
N GLY A 75 18.33 7.46 5.59
CA GLY A 75 17.74 8.17 6.73
C GLY A 75 16.56 9.07 6.36
N LYS A 76 15.91 8.86 5.21
CA LYS A 76 14.75 9.67 4.83
C LYS A 76 13.52 9.27 5.61
N THR A 77 12.86 10.26 6.19
CA THR A 77 11.58 10.12 6.87
C THR A 77 10.42 9.99 5.87
N LEU A 78 9.26 9.49 6.30
CA LEU A 78 8.05 9.43 5.47
C LEU A 78 7.69 10.80 4.88
N ASP A 79 7.78 11.87 5.66
CA ASP A 79 7.56 13.25 5.20
C ASP A 79 8.54 13.68 4.10
N GLU A 80 9.82 13.31 4.21
CA GLU A 80 10.83 13.66 3.20
C GLU A 80 10.68 12.84 1.91
N ILE A 81 10.13 11.63 1.99
CA ILE A 81 9.75 10.84 0.82
C ILE A 81 8.48 11.46 0.18
N GLY A 82 7.55 11.94 1.00
CA GLY A 82 6.40 12.73 0.55
C GLY A 82 5.39 11.93 -0.27
N THR A 83 5.14 10.67 0.09
CA THR A 83 4.21 9.79 -0.63
C THR A 83 3.35 8.94 0.29
N ASN A 84 2.09 8.74 -0.11
CA ASN A 84 1.12 7.88 0.57
C ASN A 84 1.01 6.49 -0.09
N ASN A 85 2.03 6.08 -0.84
CA ASN A 85 2.06 4.82 -1.58
C ASN A 85 2.84 3.70 -0.85
N ILE A 86 3.42 3.99 0.31
CA ILE A 86 4.19 3.01 1.08
C ILE A 86 3.22 2.06 1.79
N VAL A 87 3.57 0.79 1.74
CA VAL A 87 2.95 -0.29 2.48
C VAL A 87 3.96 -0.81 3.49
N ALA A 88 3.52 -0.96 4.74
CA ALA A 88 4.25 -1.73 5.73
C ALA A 88 3.69 -3.16 5.83
N ILE A 89 4.59 -4.14 5.83
CA ILE A 89 4.26 -5.56 6.04
C ILE A 89 4.86 -6.05 7.36
N ASN A 90 4.54 -7.26 7.80
CA ASN A 90 5.17 -7.89 8.96
C ASN A 90 6.71 -7.65 8.97
N ALA A 91 7.22 -6.99 10.02
CA ALA A 91 8.61 -6.53 10.03
C ALA A 91 9.64 -7.67 10.08
N ALA A 92 9.33 -8.81 10.71
CA ALA A 92 10.17 -10.01 10.65
C ALA A 92 10.25 -10.59 9.22
N THR A 93 9.16 -10.52 8.45
CA THR A 93 9.13 -10.95 7.04
C THR A 93 9.99 -10.04 6.17
N LEU A 94 9.87 -8.72 6.35
CA LEU A 94 10.68 -7.76 5.59
C LEU A 94 12.16 -7.87 5.93
N SER A 95 12.51 -7.89 7.22
CA SER A 95 13.91 -7.93 7.66
C SER A 95 14.60 -9.27 7.37
N GLY A 96 13.84 -10.36 7.21
CA GLY A 96 14.38 -11.67 6.82
C GLY A 96 14.87 -11.73 5.38
N ASP A 97 14.30 -10.93 4.46
CA ASP A 97 14.77 -10.83 3.07
C ASP A 97 14.41 -9.45 2.45
N PRO A 98 15.13 -8.38 2.82
CA PRO A 98 14.83 -7.04 2.32
C PRO A 98 14.93 -6.94 0.79
N SER A 99 15.87 -7.69 0.20
CA SER A 99 16.11 -7.71 -1.26
C SER A 99 14.90 -8.24 -2.04
N LYS A 100 14.12 -9.13 -1.42
CA LYS A 100 12.91 -9.67 -2.00
C LYS A 100 11.74 -8.68 -1.97
N TYR A 101 11.65 -7.82 -0.96
CA TYR A 101 10.44 -7.04 -0.69
C TYR A 101 10.59 -5.53 -0.90
N CYS A 102 11.70 -4.91 -0.51
CA CYS A 102 11.86 -3.45 -0.57
C CYS A 102 11.67 -2.94 -2.01
N GLY A 103 10.74 -2.01 -2.19
CA GLY A 103 10.43 -1.37 -3.47
C GLY A 103 9.51 -2.16 -4.39
N ARG A 104 9.09 -3.37 -3.98
CA ARG A 104 8.18 -4.21 -4.77
C ARG A 104 6.75 -3.72 -4.72
N GLU A 105 6.09 -3.79 -5.86
CA GLU A 105 4.68 -3.45 -6.02
C GLU A 105 3.79 -4.38 -5.18
N VAL A 106 2.75 -3.80 -4.59
CA VAL A 106 1.71 -4.50 -3.86
C VAL A 106 0.38 -4.35 -4.61
N GLN A 107 -0.21 -5.47 -4.98
CA GLN A 107 -1.59 -5.52 -5.46
C GLN A 107 -2.49 -6.05 -4.35
N ILE A 108 -3.54 -5.29 -4.01
CA ILE A 108 -4.58 -5.73 -3.08
C ILE A 108 -5.82 -6.14 -3.89
N THR A 109 -6.40 -7.29 -3.54
CA THR A 109 -7.69 -7.78 -4.02
C THR A 109 -8.66 -7.78 -2.84
N LYS A 110 -9.81 -7.13 -3.02
CA LYS A 110 -10.88 -7.03 -2.02
C LYS A 110 -11.58 -8.38 -1.82
N ALA A 111 -12.37 -8.49 -0.76
CA ALA A 111 -13.13 -9.70 -0.45
C ALA A 111 -14.12 -10.12 -1.55
N ASP A 112 -14.62 -9.15 -2.34
CA ASP A 112 -15.48 -9.39 -3.50
C ASP A 112 -14.73 -9.85 -4.76
N GLY A 113 -13.39 -10.00 -4.68
CA GLY A 113 -12.53 -10.39 -5.78
C GLY A 113 -12.07 -9.25 -6.69
N SER A 114 -12.52 -8.02 -6.46
CA SER A 114 -12.09 -6.86 -7.25
C SER A 114 -10.69 -6.39 -6.84
N LYS A 115 -9.90 -5.97 -7.83
CA LYS A 115 -8.58 -5.35 -7.56
C LYS A 115 -8.77 -3.93 -7.05
N PHE A 116 -8.10 -3.62 -5.95
CA PHE A 116 -7.96 -2.24 -5.50
C PHE A 116 -6.92 -1.53 -6.36
N ASN A 117 -7.32 -0.40 -6.95
CA ASN A 117 -6.44 0.48 -7.71
C ASN A 117 -6.42 1.82 -7.00
N TYR A 118 -5.39 2.06 -6.19
CA TYR A 118 -5.27 3.29 -5.43
C TYR A 118 -5.07 4.50 -6.36
N SER A 119 -5.82 5.57 -6.15
CA SER A 119 -5.75 6.78 -6.97
C SER A 119 -4.41 7.51 -6.89
N GLY A 120 -3.69 7.37 -5.77
CA GLY A 120 -2.33 7.90 -5.60
C GLY A 120 -1.25 7.13 -6.39
N GLY A 121 -1.62 6.05 -7.06
CA GLY A 121 -0.75 5.23 -7.90
C GLY A 121 -0.39 3.89 -7.26
N LYS A 122 0.69 3.28 -7.75
CA LYS A 122 1.10 1.94 -7.33
C LYS A 122 1.56 1.95 -5.87
N LEU A 123 1.00 1.03 -5.09
CA LEU A 123 1.45 0.74 -3.74
C LEU A 123 2.73 -0.10 -3.77
N TYR A 124 3.62 0.10 -2.82
CA TYR A 124 4.86 -0.68 -2.74
C TYR A 124 5.34 -0.88 -1.30
N ILE A 125 6.03 -2.00 -1.05
CA ILE A 125 6.62 -2.27 0.26
C ILE A 125 7.81 -1.35 0.45
N TRP A 126 7.82 -0.61 1.56
CA TRP A 126 8.97 0.21 1.95
C TRP A 126 9.25 0.18 3.45
N ASP A 127 8.36 -0.43 4.24
CA ASP A 127 8.44 -0.40 5.69
C ASP A 127 8.01 -1.71 6.36
N GLY A 128 8.37 -1.86 7.63
CA GLY A 128 8.02 -2.98 8.49
C GLY A 128 7.06 -2.57 9.60
N CYS A 129 5.89 -3.20 9.66
CA CYS A 129 4.96 -3.06 10.78
C CYS A 129 5.37 -3.97 11.94
N GLN A 130 5.92 -3.36 13.00
CA GLN A 130 6.28 -4.02 14.26
C GLN A 130 5.05 -4.58 14.99
N ALA A 131 3.95 -3.82 15.03
CA ALA A 131 2.69 -4.27 15.62
C ALA A 131 2.06 -5.47 14.88
N CYS A 132 2.57 -5.80 13.70
CA CYS A 132 2.12 -6.88 12.84
C CYS A 132 3.07 -8.10 12.87
N GLU A 133 4.07 -8.14 13.75
CA GLU A 133 5.16 -9.13 13.72
C GLU A 133 4.76 -10.58 14.04
N ASP A 134 3.56 -10.84 14.55
CA ASP A 134 3.07 -12.21 14.72
C ASP A 134 3.12 -12.95 13.38
N ALA A 135 3.72 -14.14 13.35
CA ALA A 135 3.87 -14.97 12.15
C ALA A 135 2.52 -15.31 11.47
N ASN A 136 1.44 -15.32 12.24
CA ASN A 136 0.08 -15.54 11.77
C ASN A 136 -0.65 -14.25 11.40
N SER A 137 -0.06 -13.09 11.67
CA SER A 137 -0.60 -11.81 11.24
C SER A 137 -0.71 -11.77 9.72
N ALA A 138 -1.89 -11.44 9.24
CA ALA A 138 -2.16 -11.11 7.85
C ALA A 138 -2.45 -9.62 7.70
N ILE A 139 -1.81 -8.79 8.54
CA ILE A 139 -1.99 -7.34 8.48
C ILE A 139 -1.12 -6.75 7.37
N ILE A 140 -1.74 -5.86 6.59
CA ILE A 140 -1.07 -4.96 5.64
C ILE A 140 -1.35 -3.54 6.11
N ASP A 141 -0.30 -2.78 6.41
CA ASP A 141 -0.42 -1.44 6.99
C ASP A 141 -0.21 -0.38 5.91
N LEU A 142 -1.22 0.46 5.71
CA LEU A 142 -1.27 1.41 4.61
C LEU A 142 -1.05 2.84 5.09
N SER A 143 -0.91 3.77 4.15
CA SER A 143 -1.21 5.17 4.45
C SER A 143 -2.70 5.35 4.74
N ALA A 144 -3.04 6.34 5.56
CA ALA A 144 -4.42 6.70 5.85
C ALA A 144 -5.23 6.98 4.57
N PRO A 145 -4.71 7.74 3.57
CA PRO A 145 -5.42 7.94 2.30
C PRO A 145 -5.68 6.66 1.52
N ALA A 146 -4.70 5.75 1.43
CA ALA A 146 -4.89 4.47 0.74
C ALA A 146 -5.89 3.57 1.48
N PHE A 147 -5.87 3.58 2.81
CA PHE A 147 -6.83 2.86 3.65
C PHE A 147 -8.27 3.36 3.48
N VAL A 148 -8.48 4.68 3.55
CA VAL A 148 -9.76 5.36 3.32
C VAL A 148 -10.35 4.98 1.96
N GLU A 149 -9.53 5.02 0.91
CA GLU A 149 -9.97 4.68 -0.44
C GLU A 149 -10.26 3.17 -0.60
N LEU A 150 -9.41 2.30 -0.03
CA LEU A 150 -9.63 0.85 -0.05
C LEU A 150 -10.98 0.50 0.61
N LYS A 151 -11.26 1.13 1.74
CA LYS A 151 -12.48 0.97 2.54
C LYS A 151 -13.71 1.61 1.89
N GLY A 152 -13.50 2.65 1.08
CA GLY A 152 -14.57 3.40 0.42
C GLY A 152 -15.23 4.44 1.33
N GLY A 153 -14.49 5.03 2.27
CA GLY A 153 -15.04 5.97 3.24
C GLY A 153 -14.02 6.38 4.29
N THR A 154 -14.47 6.67 5.51
CA THR A 154 -13.63 7.20 6.58
C THR A 154 -12.91 6.10 7.36
N CYS A 155 -12.13 6.49 8.37
CA CYS A 155 -11.39 5.57 9.21
C CYS A 155 -12.26 4.93 10.32
N LEU A 156 -13.52 5.35 10.44
CA LEU A 156 -14.55 4.85 11.35
C LEU A 156 -14.90 3.36 11.24
N GLY A 157 -15.06 2.68 12.36
CA GLY A 157 -15.59 1.32 12.42
C GLY A 157 -14.53 0.26 12.10
N ASN A 158 -14.96 -0.87 11.53
CA ASN A 158 -14.07 -2.01 11.32
C ASN A 158 -13.08 -1.76 10.18
N ASN A 159 -11.90 -2.37 10.34
CA ASN A 159 -10.88 -2.42 9.30
C ASN A 159 -11.31 -3.35 8.16
N PRO A 160 -10.97 -3.04 6.89
CA PRO A 160 -11.20 -3.95 5.77
C PRO A 160 -10.51 -5.29 6.00
N ASP A 161 -11.25 -6.39 5.87
CA ASP A 161 -10.76 -7.75 6.03
C ASP A 161 -11.12 -8.63 4.82
N GLY A 162 -10.75 -9.92 4.87
CA GLY A 162 -10.96 -10.85 3.76
C GLY A 162 -10.14 -10.52 2.51
N LEU A 163 -9.13 -9.66 2.65
CA LEU A 163 -8.31 -9.21 1.54
C LEU A 163 -7.32 -10.30 1.10
N THR A 164 -6.88 -10.22 -0.14
CA THR A 164 -5.65 -10.87 -0.59
C THR A 164 -4.67 -9.78 -0.99
N TYR A 165 -3.44 -9.83 -0.51
CA TYR A 165 -2.37 -8.99 -1.06
C TYR A 165 -1.29 -9.86 -1.70
N GLU A 166 -0.81 -9.38 -2.83
CA GLU A 166 0.25 -9.99 -3.62
C GLU A 166 1.41 -9.00 -3.69
N VAL A 167 2.62 -9.50 -3.45
CA VAL A 167 3.84 -8.80 -3.82
C VAL A 167 4.21 -9.25 -5.22
N LEU A 168 4.24 -8.31 -6.15
CA LEU A 168 4.55 -8.59 -7.55
C LEU A 168 6.06 -8.47 -7.79
N ASP A 169 6.59 -9.26 -8.73
CA ASP A 169 7.97 -9.12 -9.22
C ASP A 169 8.10 -7.89 -10.13
N ASN A 170 7.84 -6.72 -9.56
CA ASN A 170 7.98 -5.43 -10.21
C ASN A 170 8.45 -4.41 -9.19
N TYR A 171 9.48 -3.63 -9.53
CA TYR A 171 9.92 -2.51 -8.70
C TYR A 171 9.10 -1.26 -9.05
N VAL A 172 8.48 -0.66 -8.04
CA VAL A 172 7.94 0.71 -8.12
C VAL A 172 9.06 1.71 -7.78
N VAL A 173 9.87 1.38 -6.79
CA VAL A 173 11.07 2.11 -6.39
C VAL A 173 12.25 1.14 -6.40
N ASN A 174 13.37 1.55 -6.98
CA ASN A 174 14.57 0.72 -6.99
C ASN A 174 15.30 0.79 -5.63
N PRO A 175 15.37 -0.31 -4.86
CA PRO A 175 15.99 -0.32 -3.53
C PRO A 175 17.51 -0.14 -3.56
N SER A 176 18.18 -0.37 -4.69
CA SER A 176 19.63 -0.11 -4.80
C SER A 176 19.96 1.38 -4.63
N SER A 177 19.00 2.26 -4.94
CA SER A 177 19.11 3.70 -4.65
C SER A 177 19.09 4.01 -3.15
N ALA A 178 18.72 3.04 -2.31
CA ALA A 178 18.69 3.09 -0.86
C ALA A 178 19.75 2.17 -0.21
N GLY A 179 20.65 1.57 -0.98
CA GLY A 179 21.81 0.82 -0.48
C GLY A 179 21.53 -0.61 -0.03
N PHE A 180 20.54 -1.29 -0.62
CA PHE A 180 20.29 -2.73 -0.46
C PHE A 180 20.80 -3.53 -1.64
#